data_AF-A0A2E6I2H5-F1
#
_entry.id   AF-A0A2E6I2H5-F1
#
_cell.length_a   1.000
_cell.length_b   1.000
_cell.length_c   1.000
_cell.angle_alpha   90.00
_cell.angle_beta   90.00
_cell.angle_gamma   90.00
#
_symmetry.space_group_name_H-M   'P 1'
#
loop_
_entity.id
_entity.type
_entity.pdbx_description
1 polymer ?
#
loop_
_entity_poly.entity_id
_entity_poly.type
_entity_poly.pdbx_seq_one_letter_code
_entity_poly.pdbx_strand_id
1 'polypeptide(L)'
;MGVFVLGAVADEAGCFSHLGNVDLPALSSWLTMAYVCLLISDEVRRRYGWLPLCGGLIALNAQTWGGILGREDRLEMHVLDVGQGDAIFLRFQNGKTMLVDCGPRTNWQDAGERVVFPFLRQAGVSRLDVMVASHPHSDHIGGLITVLEHTEVGTFIDPGQPYDSWMAQRIWDVIEERGVEHVAVAAGDSLSGLGGCGPVTDIFLRKPRGAGAGW
;
A
#
# COMPACT_ATOMS: atom_id res chain seq x y z
N MET A 1 -17.30 -7.25 5.89
CA MET A 1 -16.17 -7.42 4.96
C MET A 1 -16.29 -6.38 3.85
N GLY A 2 -16.10 -5.12 4.22
CA GLY A 2 -15.95 -4.03 3.26
C GLY A 2 -14.58 -3.42 3.44
N VAL A 3 -13.74 -3.43 2.40
CA VAL A 3 -12.55 -2.59 2.36
C VAL A 3 -12.97 -1.29 1.68
N PHE A 4 -12.91 -0.17 2.40
CA PHE A 4 -13.17 1.12 1.80
C PHE A 4 -11.85 1.70 1.29
N VAL A 5 -11.79 1.97 -0.01
CA VAL A 5 -10.65 2.62 -0.67
C VAL A 5 -10.98 4.09 -0.86
N LEU A 6 -10.19 4.96 -0.25
CA LEU A 6 -10.27 6.41 -0.45
C LEU A 6 -9.09 6.82 -1.33
N GLY A 7 -9.36 7.05 -2.62
CA GLY A 7 -8.41 7.65 -3.55
C GLY A 7 -8.63 9.17 -3.62
N ALA A 8 -7.63 9.96 -3.23
CA ALA A 8 -7.64 11.40 -3.49
C ALA A 8 -7.18 11.64 -4.94
N VAL A 9 -8.13 12.03 -5.80
CA VAL A 9 -7.88 12.30 -7.23
C VAL A 9 -7.72 13.80 -7.44
N ALA A 10 -6.58 14.22 -7.99
CA ALA A 10 -6.46 15.46 -8.75
C ALA A 10 -6.38 15.05 -10.22
N ASP A 11 -7.51 15.10 -10.92
CA ASP A 11 -7.63 14.64 -12.30
C ASP A 11 -7.28 15.79 -13.25
N GLU A 12 -6.28 15.60 -14.12
CA GLU A 12 -6.18 16.32 -15.40
C GLU A 12 -6.27 15.31 -16.55
N ALA A 13 -7.47 15.24 -17.13
CA ALA A 13 -7.79 14.93 -18.52
C ALA A 13 -7.06 13.74 -19.19
N GLY A 14 -7.57 12.52 -18.98
CA GLY A 14 -7.35 11.37 -19.86
C GLY A 14 -8.64 10.57 -20.07
N CYS A 15 -9.02 10.29 -21.31
CA CYS A 15 -10.22 9.51 -21.63
C CYS A 15 -9.94 8.02 -21.37
N PHE A 16 -10.24 7.54 -20.16
CA PHE A 16 -10.17 6.13 -19.76
C PHE A 16 -11.55 5.48 -19.84
N SER A 17 -11.60 4.22 -20.29
CA SER A 17 -12.81 3.39 -20.24
C SER A 17 -12.73 2.44 -19.05
N HIS A 18 -13.62 2.60 -18.07
CA HIS A 18 -13.65 1.76 -16.87
C HIS A 18 -14.23 0.36 -17.16
N LEU A 19 -13.41 -0.67 -16.91
CA LEU A 19 -13.83 -2.08 -16.83
C LEU A 19 -13.28 -2.67 -15.53
N GLY A 20 -14.01 -2.50 -14.43
CA GLY A 20 -13.60 -2.95 -13.10
C GLY A 20 -12.59 -2.02 -12.42
N ASN A 21 -11.68 -2.58 -11.60
CA ASN A 21 -10.64 -1.84 -10.83
C ASN A 21 -9.34 -1.62 -11.63
N VAL A 22 -9.39 -1.69 -12.96
CA VAL A 22 -8.19 -1.54 -13.81
C VAL A 22 -8.49 -0.48 -14.86
N ASP A 23 -7.76 0.63 -14.81
CA ASP A 23 -7.75 1.62 -15.87
C ASP A 23 -6.93 1.06 -17.03
N LEU A 24 -7.61 0.36 -17.93
CA LEU A 24 -7.02 -0.09 -19.17
C LEU A 24 -6.82 1.14 -20.06
N PRO A 25 -5.59 1.43 -20.53
CA PRO A 25 -5.43 2.38 -21.62
C PRO A 25 -6.31 1.86 -22.75
N ALA A 26 -7.18 2.72 -23.29
CA ALA A 26 -7.92 2.39 -24.49
C ALA A 26 -6.87 2.05 -25.55
N LEU A 27 -6.61 0.75 -25.76
CA LEU A 27 -5.77 0.23 -26.84
C LEU A 27 -6.32 0.90 -28.08
N SER A 28 -5.64 1.96 -28.55
CA SER A 28 -6.20 2.76 -29.63
C SER A 28 -6.41 1.80 -30.78
N SER A 29 -7.67 1.60 -31.16
CA SER A 29 -8.10 0.54 -32.08
C SER A 29 -7.38 0.59 -33.43
N TRP A 30 -6.75 1.73 -33.72
CA TRP A 30 -5.88 2.01 -34.84
C TRP A 30 -4.52 1.27 -34.77
N LEU A 31 -3.92 1.09 -33.59
CA LEU A 31 -2.65 0.37 -33.42
C LEU A 31 -2.82 -1.14 -33.60
N THR A 32 -3.92 -1.70 -33.09
CA THR A 32 -4.30 -3.11 -33.36
C THR A 32 -4.65 -3.33 -34.82
N MET A 33 -5.31 -2.35 -35.47
CA MET A 33 -5.55 -2.39 -36.92
C MET A 33 -4.23 -2.37 -37.71
N ALA A 34 -3.29 -1.48 -37.36
CA ALA A 34 -1.98 -1.40 -37.99
C ALA A 34 -1.15 -2.69 -37.79
N TYR A 35 -1.26 -3.31 -36.60
CA TYR A 35 -0.65 -4.60 -36.27
C TYR A 35 -1.15 -5.73 -37.18
N VAL A 36 -2.46 -5.83 -37.39
CA VAL A 36 -3.07 -6.83 -38.28
C VAL A 36 -2.66 -6.56 -39.73
N CYS A 37 -2.65 -5.30 -40.18
CA CYS A 37 -2.24 -4.92 -41.53
C CYS A 37 -0.76 -5.27 -41.83
N LEU A 38 0.15 -5.02 -40.88
CA LEU A 38 1.58 -5.36 -41.03
C LEU A 38 1.81 -6.87 -41.06
N LEU A 39 1.09 -7.62 -40.21
CA LEU A 39 1.15 -9.09 -40.23
C LEU A 39 0.65 -9.65 -41.57
N ILE A 40 -0.41 -9.08 -42.17
CA ILE A 40 -0.98 -9.58 -43.44
C ILE A 40 -0.17 -9.13 -44.66
N SER A 41 0.56 -8.02 -44.59
CA SER A 41 1.30 -7.48 -45.75
C SER A 41 2.54 -8.32 -46.13
N ASP A 42 2.36 -9.23 -47.08
CA ASP A 42 3.40 -10.10 -47.63
C ASP A 42 4.58 -9.30 -48.25
N GLU A 43 4.28 -8.11 -48.76
CA GLU A 43 5.25 -7.15 -49.33
C GLU A 43 6.26 -6.64 -48.28
N VAL A 44 5.80 -6.34 -47.06
CA VAL A 44 6.66 -5.85 -45.98
C VAL A 44 7.57 -6.97 -45.49
N ARG A 45 7.05 -8.20 -45.40
CA ARG A 45 7.83 -9.39 -45.01
C ARG A 45 8.96 -9.67 -45.99
N ARG A 46 8.73 -9.54 -47.30
CA ARG A 46 9.75 -9.73 -48.34
C ARG A 46 10.82 -8.64 -48.36
N ARG A 47 10.47 -7.40 -48.02
CA ARG A 47 11.35 -6.23 -48.20
C ARG A 47 12.26 -5.92 -47.01
N TYR A 48 11.80 -6.16 -45.78
CA TYR A 48 12.54 -5.78 -44.56
C TYR A 48 13.01 -6.97 -43.72
N GLY A 49 12.57 -8.19 -44.03
CA GLY A 49 12.91 -9.38 -43.26
C GLY A 49 12.20 -9.45 -41.90
N TRP A 50 12.14 -10.63 -41.31
CA TRP A 50 11.35 -10.90 -40.09
C TRP A 50 11.96 -10.29 -38.82
N LEU A 51 13.29 -10.13 -38.77
CA LEU A 51 14.02 -9.67 -37.58
C LEU A 51 13.68 -8.23 -37.14
N PRO A 52 13.74 -7.18 -37.98
CA PRO A 52 13.37 -5.83 -37.56
C PRO A 52 11.88 -5.68 -37.28
N LEU A 53 11.04 -6.49 -37.95
CA LEU A 53 9.60 -6.54 -37.67
C LEU A 53 9.35 -7.08 -36.25
N CYS A 54 9.97 -8.19 -35.88
CA CYS A 54 9.91 -8.73 -34.52
C CYS A 54 10.47 -7.75 -33.48
N GLY A 55 11.57 -7.06 -33.78
CA GLY A 55 12.14 -6.04 -32.88
C GLY A 55 11.20 -4.86 -32.64
N GLY A 56 10.59 -4.32 -33.70
CA GLY A 56 9.59 -3.26 -33.60
C GLY A 56 8.34 -3.69 -32.83
N LEU A 57 7.91 -4.95 -33.00
CA LEU A 57 6.80 -5.52 -32.26
C LEU A 57 7.11 -5.69 -30.77
N ILE A 58 8.31 -6.15 -30.42
CA ILE A 58 8.75 -6.26 -29.02
C ILE A 58 8.82 -4.87 -28.39
N ALA A 59 9.34 -3.86 -29.10
CA ALA A 59 9.42 -2.50 -28.62
C ALA A 59 8.04 -1.86 -28.38
N LEU A 60 7.10 -2.05 -29.32
CA LEU A 60 5.72 -1.54 -29.19
C LEU A 60 4.95 -2.24 -28.06
N ASN A 61 5.17 -3.55 -27.91
CA ASN A 61 4.61 -4.33 -26.82
C ASN A 61 5.17 -3.81 -25.48
N ALA A 62 6.49 -3.67 -25.36
CA ALA A 62 7.15 -3.12 -24.18
C ALA A 62 6.68 -1.69 -23.85
N GLN A 63 6.43 -0.84 -24.84
CA GLN A 63 5.92 0.52 -24.63
C GLN A 63 4.49 0.52 -24.08
N THR A 64 3.63 -0.37 -24.58
CA THR A 64 2.26 -0.57 -24.06
C THR A 64 2.28 -1.10 -22.63
N TRP A 65 3.11 -2.11 -22.35
CA TRP A 65 3.26 -2.65 -20.99
C TRP A 65 3.93 -1.67 -20.04
N GLY A 66 4.82 -0.79 -20.52
CA GLY A 66 5.47 0.22 -19.69
C GLY A 66 4.48 1.22 -19.08
N GLY A 67 3.41 1.58 -19.79
CA GLY A 67 2.35 2.43 -19.25
C GLY A 67 1.40 1.70 -18.30
N ILE A 68 1.18 0.40 -18.50
CA ILE A 68 0.31 -0.44 -17.65
C ILE A 68 1.04 -0.88 -16.36
N LEU A 69 2.34 -1.13 -16.44
CA LEU A 69 3.20 -1.47 -15.31
C LEU A 69 3.73 -0.24 -14.58
N GLY A 70 3.58 0.95 -15.16
CA GLY A 70 3.86 2.22 -14.49
C GLY A 70 2.94 2.33 -13.28
N ARG A 71 3.53 2.36 -12.07
CA ARG A 71 2.77 2.59 -10.85
C ARG A 71 2.08 3.94 -10.95
N GLU A 72 0.81 3.99 -10.58
CA GLU A 72 0.10 5.27 -10.47
C GLU A 72 0.79 6.12 -9.41
N ASP A 73 1.11 7.38 -9.75
CA ASP A 73 1.72 8.36 -8.84
C ASP A 73 0.68 8.87 -7.82
N ARG A 74 0.00 7.97 -7.10
CA ARG A 74 -1.05 8.32 -6.13
C ARG A 74 -0.83 7.67 -4.77
N LEU A 75 -1.35 8.34 -3.73
CA LEU A 75 -1.51 7.74 -2.41
C LEU A 75 -2.67 6.75 -2.46
N GLU A 76 -2.41 5.51 -2.08
CA GLU A 76 -3.48 4.54 -1.82
C GLU A 76 -3.73 4.47 -0.32
N MET A 77 -4.97 4.65 0.10
CA MET A 77 -5.41 4.47 1.49
C MET A 77 -6.52 3.42 1.55
N HIS A 78 -6.31 2.41 2.38
CA HIS A 78 -7.26 1.33 2.62
C HIS A 78 -7.62 1.30 4.11
N VAL A 79 -8.90 1.52 4.40
CA VAL A 79 -9.44 1.32 5.74
C VAL A 79 -10.02 -0.08 5.80
N LEU A 80 -9.44 -0.93 6.66
CA LEU A 80 -9.77 -2.34 6.76
C LEU A 80 -10.84 -2.56 7.83
N ASP A 81 -11.91 -3.26 7.45
CA ASP A 81 -12.99 -3.67 8.35
C ASP A 81 -12.51 -4.81 9.27
N VAL A 82 -11.96 -4.43 10.41
CA VAL A 82 -11.45 -5.33 11.46
C VAL A 82 -12.47 -5.57 12.60
N GLY A 83 -13.65 -4.95 12.52
CA GLY A 83 -14.66 -4.94 13.57
C GLY A 83 -14.50 -3.74 14.50
N GLN A 84 -14.21 -4.01 15.78
CA GLN A 84 -13.86 -2.94 16.74
C GLN A 84 -12.41 -2.49 16.48
N GLY A 85 -12.12 -1.20 16.67
CA GLY A 85 -10.78 -0.63 16.50
C GLY A 85 -10.45 -0.23 15.07
N ASP A 86 -9.19 0.14 14.84
CA ASP A 86 -8.72 0.68 13.57
C ASP A 86 -7.68 -0.23 12.89
N ALA A 87 -7.65 -0.20 11.57
CA ALA A 87 -6.60 -0.78 10.75
C ALA A 87 -6.55 -0.05 9.40
N ILE A 88 -5.50 0.74 9.18
CA ILE A 88 -5.36 1.61 8.02
C ILE A 88 -4.05 1.28 7.32
N PHE A 89 -4.14 0.88 6.06
CA PHE A 89 -2.97 0.69 5.21
C PHE A 89 -2.81 1.84 4.23
N LEU A 90 -1.56 2.31 4.08
CA LEU A 90 -1.16 3.38 3.18
C LEU A 90 -0.06 2.86 2.25
N ARG A 91 -0.18 3.16 0.96
CA ARG A 91 0.89 3.01 -0.03
C ARG A 91 1.19 4.35 -0.66
N PHE A 92 2.42 4.82 -0.47
CA PHE A 92 2.89 6.10 -1.01
C PHE A 92 3.30 5.97 -2.48
N GLN A 93 3.39 7.11 -3.17
CA GLN A 93 3.72 7.19 -4.60
C GLN A 93 5.07 6.54 -4.95
N ASN A 94 6.04 6.62 -4.04
CA ASN A 94 7.36 5.98 -4.21
C ASN A 94 7.35 4.46 -3.92
N GLY A 95 6.18 3.88 -3.67
CA GLY A 95 6.00 2.46 -3.35
C GLY A 95 6.22 2.09 -1.89
N LYS A 96 6.60 3.04 -1.02
CA LYS A 96 6.68 2.78 0.43
C LYS A 96 5.31 2.47 1.01
N THR A 97 5.30 1.72 2.09
CA THR A 97 4.08 1.23 2.73
C THR A 97 4.07 1.55 4.22
N MET A 98 2.90 1.93 4.71
CA MET A 98 2.66 2.18 6.12
C MET A 98 1.39 1.47 6.57
N LEU A 99 1.43 0.91 7.77
CA LEU A 99 0.26 0.31 8.42
C LEU A 99 0.05 0.99 9.77
N VAL A 100 -1.15 1.50 10.02
CA VAL A 100 -1.55 2.15 11.26
C VAL A 100 -2.63 1.31 11.94
N ASP A 101 -2.30 0.79 13.12
CA ASP A 101 -3.11 -0.16 13.90
C ASP A 101 -3.51 -1.44 13.12
N CYS A 102 -3.97 -2.47 13.84
CA CYS A 102 -4.37 -3.75 13.25
C CYS A 102 -5.59 -4.39 13.92
N GLY A 103 -6.40 -3.60 14.62
CA GLY A 103 -7.56 -4.09 15.34
C GLY A 103 -7.25 -5.10 16.46
N PRO A 104 -8.29 -5.78 16.98
CA PRO A 104 -8.22 -6.53 18.22
C PRO A 104 -7.68 -7.95 18.01
N ARG A 105 -7.06 -8.45 19.08
CA ARG A 105 -6.78 -9.88 19.26
C ARG A 105 -7.41 -10.36 20.56
N THR A 106 -8.09 -11.48 20.51
CA THR A 106 -8.75 -12.15 21.62
C THR A 106 -8.50 -13.65 21.51
N ASN A 107 -8.93 -14.43 22.50
CA ASN A 107 -8.80 -15.89 22.45
C ASN A 107 -9.59 -16.54 21.30
N TRP A 108 -10.55 -15.83 20.70
CA TRP A 108 -11.46 -16.36 19.68
C TRP A 108 -11.30 -15.70 18.31
N GLN A 109 -10.57 -14.59 18.24
CA GLN A 109 -10.46 -13.77 17.04
C GLN A 109 -9.17 -12.97 17.05
N ASP A 110 -8.47 -12.98 15.93
CA ASP A 110 -7.34 -12.11 15.63
C ASP A 110 -7.62 -11.36 14.32
N ALA A 111 -7.76 -10.03 14.40
CA ALA A 111 -7.97 -9.19 13.23
C ALA A 111 -6.76 -9.15 12.29
N GLY A 112 -5.55 -9.24 12.85
CA GLY A 112 -4.30 -9.33 12.10
C GLY A 112 -4.26 -10.58 11.23
N GLU A 113 -4.61 -11.74 11.80
CA GLU A 113 -4.62 -13.00 11.05
C GLU A 113 -5.76 -13.08 10.03
N ARG A 114 -6.96 -12.62 10.41
CA ARG A 114 -8.18 -12.81 9.59
C ARG A 114 -8.34 -11.79 8.47
N VAL A 115 -7.87 -10.56 8.66
CA VAL A 115 -8.12 -9.44 7.75
C VAL A 115 -6.83 -8.84 7.24
N VAL A 116 -5.96 -8.38 8.15
CA VAL A 116 -4.82 -7.53 7.77
C VAL A 116 -3.77 -8.31 7.01
N PHE A 117 -3.32 -9.45 7.52
CA PHE A 117 -2.29 -10.27 6.89
C PHE A 117 -2.73 -10.80 5.51
N PRO A 118 -3.94 -11.36 5.33
CA PRO A 118 -4.45 -11.72 4.01
C PRO A 118 -4.51 -10.54 3.05
N PHE A 119 -4.93 -9.36 3.52
CA PHE A 119 -4.94 -8.13 2.73
C PHE A 119 -3.53 -7.74 2.26
N LEU A 120 -2.55 -7.71 3.17
CA LEU A 120 -1.16 -7.38 2.83
C LEU A 120 -0.60 -8.34 1.76
N ARG A 121 -0.90 -9.64 1.88
CA ARG A 121 -0.52 -10.63 0.86
C ARG A 121 -1.19 -10.37 -0.48
N GLN A 122 -2.49 -10.07 -0.49
CA GLN A 122 -3.23 -9.74 -1.71
C GLN A 122 -2.71 -8.45 -2.35
N ALA A 123 -2.31 -7.47 -1.54
CA ALA A 123 -1.73 -6.21 -1.96
C ALA A 123 -0.24 -6.33 -2.39
N GLY A 124 0.32 -7.54 -2.40
CA GLY A 124 1.71 -7.78 -2.79
C GLY A 124 2.75 -7.15 -1.85
N VAL A 125 2.38 -6.94 -0.59
CA VAL A 125 3.25 -6.34 0.43
C VAL A 125 4.00 -7.46 1.15
N SER A 126 5.29 -7.62 0.82
CA SER A 126 6.19 -8.55 1.52
C SER A 126 6.91 -7.91 2.70
N ARG A 127 7.05 -6.58 2.67
CA ARG A 127 7.70 -5.77 3.70
C ARG A 127 6.92 -4.48 3.89
N LEU A 128 6.71 -4.11 5.15
CA LEU A 128 6.21 -2.81 5.57
C LEU A 128 7.39 -1.89 5.88
N ASP A 129 7.40 -0.68 5.32
CA ASP A 129 8.43 0.30 5.65
C ASP A 129 8.19 0.84 7.06
N VAL A 130 6.93 1.16 7.39
CA VAL A 130 6.54 1.69 8.70
C VAL A 130 5.31 0.98 9.24
N MET A 131 5.36 0.62 10.52
CA MET A 131 4.20 0.19 11.29
C MET A 131 3.99 1.16 12.45
N VAL A 132 2.78 1.66 12.62
CA VAL A 132 2.43 2.65 13.64
C VAL A 132 1.39 2.05 14.59
N ALA A 133 1.67 2.09 15.89
CA ALA A 133 0.70 1.85 16.94
C ALA A 133 0.21 3.20 17.48
N SER A 134 -1.07 3.49 17.32
CA SER A 134 -1.63 4.78 17.71
C SER A 134 -1.63 4.99 19.24
N HIS A 135 -1.97 3.95 19.99
CA HIS A 135 -2.04 3.95 21.46
C HIS A 135 -2.07 2.52 22.01
N PRO A 136 -1.80 2.33 23.33
CA PRO A 136 -1.46 1.02 23.88
C PRO A 136 -2.62 0.05 24.15
N HIS A 137 -3.81 0.30 23.62
CA HIS A 137 -4.97 -0.53 23.92
C HIS A 137 -5.02 -1.80 23.06
N SER A 138 -5.40 -2.91 23.69
CA SER A 138 -5.45 -4.25 23.08
C SER A 138 -6.37 -4.37 21.87
N ASP A 139 -7.38 -3.51 21.76
CA ASP A 139 -8.30 -3.46 20.62
C ASP A 139 -7.72 -2.76 19.38
N HIS A 140 -6.54 -2.16 19.50
CA HIS A 140 -5.80 -1.53 18.40
C HIS A 140 -4.50 -2.28 18.06
N ILE A 141 -3.79 -2.77 19.08
CA ILE A 141 -2.46 -3.39 18.91
C ILE A 141 -2.48 -4.90 18.79
N GLY A 142 -3.62 -5.55 19.09
CA GLY A 142 -3.70 -6.99 19.15
C GLY A 142 -3.30 -7.67 17.83
N GLY A 143 -3.81 -7.18 16.71
CA GLY A 143 -3.46 -7.69 15.39
C GLY A 143 -2.04 -7.35 14.93
N LEU A 144 -1.37 -6.36 15.55
CA LEU A 144 0.00 -5.96 15.17
C LEU A 144 0.99 -7.10 15.45
N ILE A 145 0.78 -7.87 16.52
CA ILE A 145 1.60 -9.04 16.87
C ILE A 145 1.66 -9.99 15.67
N THR A 146 0.50 -10.34 15.11
CA THR A 146 0.43 -11.28 13.98
C THR A 146 1.11 -10.72 12.74
N VAL A 147 0.96 -9.43 12.47
CA VAL A 147 1.63 -8.81 11.32
C VAL A 147 3.15 -8.76 11.54
N LEU A 148 3.64 -8.39 12.72
CA LEU A 148 5.06 -8.41 13.07
C LEU A 148 5.68 -9.81 12.96
N GLU A 149 4.91 -10.85 13.30
CA GLU A 149 5.33 -12.25 13.21
C GLU A 149 5.37 -12.79 11.76
N HIS A 150 4.63 -12.21 10.82
CA HIS A 150 4.49 -12.78 9.47
C HIS A 150 4.94 -11.86 8.33
N THR A 151 5.17 -10.58 8.61
CA THR A 151 5.58 -9.57 7.64
C THR A 151 6.85 -8.88 8.13
N GLU A 152 7.80 -8.65 7.22
CA GLU A 152 8.99 -7.87 7.56
C GLU A 152 8.60 -6.41 7.82
N VAL A 153 9.08 -5.82 8.90
CA VAL A 153 8.80 -4.42 9.27
C VAL A 153 10.12 -3.68 9.40
N GLY A 154 10.25 -2.54 8.71
CA GLY A 154 11.43 -1.68 8.80
C GLY A 154 11.50 -0.93 10.13
N THR A 155 10.53 -0.05 10.36
CA THR A 155 10.45 0.78 11.56
C THR A 155 9.09 0.62 12.24
N PHE A 156 9.08 0.40 13.54
CA PHE A 156 7.91 0.42 14.41
C PHE A 156 7.85 1.75 15.17
N ILE A 157 6.70 2.44 15.10
CA ILE A 157 6.50 3.77 15.67
C ILE A 157 5.35 3.74 16.66
N ASP A 158 5.56 4.32 17.84
CA ASP A 158 4.57 4.39 18.91
C ASP A 158 4.71 5.68 19.74
N PRO A 159 3.79 5.99 20.67
CA PRO A 159 3.90 7.18 21.52
C PRO A 159 4.90 7.02 22.69
N GLY A 160 5.68 5.93 22.76
CA GLY A 160 6.62 5.63 23.84
C GLY A 160 6.00 5.49 25.23
N GLN A 161 4.68 5.27 25.32
CA GLN A 161 4.01 5.06 26.60
C GLN A 161 4.22 3.63 27.07
N PRO A 162 4.42 3.39 28.38
CA PRO A 162 4.49 2.04 28.89
C PRO A 162 3.16 1.33 28.68
N TYR A 163 3.24 0.10 28.19
CA TYR A 163 2.08 -0.74 27.97
C TYR A 163 2.03 -1.83 29.05
N ASP A 164 1.14 -1.71 30.03
CA ASP A 164 1.00 -2.73 31.08
C ASP A 164 0.09 -3.88 30.60
N SER A 165 0.46 -4.56 29.51
CA SER A 165 -0.28 -5.71 28.98
C SER A 165 0.61 -6.79 28.39
N TRP A 166 0.16 -8.04 28.45
CA TRP A 166 0.88 -9.18 27.85
C TRP A 166 1.05 -9.02 26.34
N MET A 167 0.08 -8.39 25.66
CA MET A 167 0.14 -8.16 24.21
C MET A 167 1.27 -7.23 23.86
N ALA A 168 1.43 -6.16 24.63
CA ALA A 168 2.49 -5.22 24.37
C ALA A 168 3.86 -5.77 24.73
N GLN A 169 3.96 -6.54 25.81
CA GLN A 169 5.19 -7.30 26.09
C GLN A 169 5.56 -8.18 24.89
N ARG A 170 4.57 -8.88 24.30
CA ARG A 170 4.82 -9.69 23.11
C ARG A 170 5.27 -8.85 21.90
N ILE A 171 4.73 -7.65 21.70
CA ILE A 171 5.20 -6.73 20.65
C ILE A 171 6.67 -6.38 20.86
N TRP A 172 7.06 -6.03 22.09
CA TRP A 172 8.47 -5.76 22.43
C TRP A 172 9.37 -6.96 22.17
N ASP A 173 8.95 -8.15 22.62
CA ASP A 173 9.70 -9.39 22.39
C ASP A 173 9.92 -9.61 20.88
N VAL A 174 8.89 -9.42 20.04
CA VAL A 174 9.00 -9.62 18.59
C VAL A 174 9.88 -8.53 17.93
N ILE A 175 9.78 -7.29 18.38
CA ILE A 175 10.63 -6.18 17.89
C ILE A 175 12.10 -6.50 18.18
N GLU A 176 12.43 -6.94 19.39
CA GLU A 176 13.78 -7.34 19.77
C GLU A 176 14.26 -8.59 19.03
N GLU A 177 13.44 -9.64 18.97
CA GLU A 177 13.74 -10.91 18.28
C GLU A 177 14.06 -10.68 16.79
N ARG A 178 13.37 -9.74 16.15
CA ARG A 178 13.51 -9.44 14.71
C ARG A 178 14.45 -8.28 14.41
N GLY A 179 14.92 -7.56 15.43
CA GLY A 179 15.75 -6.38 15.26
C GLY A 179 15.03 -5.26 14.48
N VAL A 180 13.72 -5.09 14.71
CA VAL A 180 12.95 -3.99 14.11
C VAL A 180 13.37 -2.68 14.77
N GLU A 181 13.60 -1.63 13.97
CA GLU A 181 13.91 -0.31 14.52
C GLU A 181 12.68 0.24 15.25
N HIS A 182 12.82 0.61 16.52
CA HIS A 182 11.75 1.25 17.29
C HIS A 182 11.99 2.75 17.44
N VAL A 183 10.98 3.56 17.14
CA VAL A 183 11.01 5.02 17.28
C VAL A 183 9.78 5.48 18.07
N ALA A 184 10.01 6.00 19.27
CA ALA A 184 8.98 6.70 20.03
C ALA A 184 8.80 8.13 19.50
N VAL A 185 7.56 8.55 19.28
CA VAL A 185 7.21 9.89 18.79
C VAL A 185 6.28 10.63 19.74
N ALA A 186 6.39 11.96 19.75
CA ALA A 186 5.57 12.86 20.54
C ALA A 186 4.78 13.84 19.65
N ALA A 187 3.78 14.49 20.25
CA ALA A 187 3.00 15.49 19.55
C ALA A 187 3.89 16.64 19.06
N GLY A 188 3.86 16.91 17.75
CA GLY A 188 4.72 17.90 17.09
C GLY A 188 5.83 17.27 16.25
N ASP A 189 6.12 15.98 16.44
CA ASP A 189 7.04 15.25 15.58
C ASP A 189 6.44 15.04 14.18
N SER A 190 7.31 14.98 13.19
CA SER A 190 6.96 14.86 11.78
C SER A 190 7.71 13.69 11.17
N LEU A 191 7.00 12.79 10.50
CA LEU A 191 7.62 11.70 9.73
C LEU A 191 7.81 12.17 8.28
N SER A 192 9.07 12.20 7.83
CA SER A 192 9.45 12.64 6.49
C SER A 192 10.04 11.49 5.68
N GLY A 193 10.19 11.69 4.36
CA GLY A 193 10.83 10.70 3.48
C GLY A 193 9.99 9.45 3.17
N LEU A 194 8.70 9.44 3.52
CA LEU A 194 7.76 8.36 3.17
C LEU A 194 7.34 8.37 1.70
N GLY A 195 7.63 9.45 0.97
CA GLY A 195 7.11 9.68 -0.38
C GLY A 195 5.93 10.63 -0.28
N GLY A 196 6.13 11.87 -0.73
CA GLY A 196 5.08 12.88 -0.68
C GLY A 196 3.87 12.49 -1.53
N CYS A 197 2.75 13.15 -1.28
CA CYS A 197 1.52 12.99 -2.05
C CYS A 197 1.03 14.37 -2.46
N GLY A 198 1.70 15.02 -3.43
CA GLY A 198 1.33 16.40 -3.79
C GLY A 198 1.10 17.28 -2.54
N PRO A 199 -0.03 18.04 -2.42
CA PRO A 199 -0.27 18.95 -1.30
C PRO A 199 -0.47 18.27 0.07
N VAL A 200 -0.45 16.95 0.19
CA VAL A 200 -0.32 16.27 1.48
C VAL A 200 1.13 15.79 1.60
N THR A 201 1.97 16.72 2.06
CA THR A 201 3.41 16.52 2.20
C THR A 201 3.77 16.00 3.59
N ASP A 202 2.88 16.14 4.57
CA ASP A 202 3.13 15.84 5.98
C ASP A 202 1.89 15.21 6.64
N ILE A 203 2.06 14.06 7.30
CA ILE A 203 1.07 13.49 8.21
C ILE A 203 1.36 14.05 9.61
N PHE A 204 0.54 14.98 10.09
CA PHE A 204 0.69 15.56 11.43
C PHE A 204 -0.06 14.73 12.48
N LEU A 205 0.66 14.09 13.39
CA LEU A 205 0.08 13.47 14.58
C LEU A 205 -0.24 14.56 15.61
N ARG A 206 -1.52 14.95 15.73
CA ARG A 206 -2.00 15.89 16.74
C ARG A 206 -2.83 15.17 17.81
N LYS A 207 -2.42 15.27 19.07
CA LYS A 207 -3.28 14.97 20.21
C LYS A 207 -4.46 15.97 20.22
N PRO A 208 -5.73 15.53 20.35
CA PRO A 208 -6.86 16.44 20.44
C PRO A 208 -6.72 17.34 21.68
N ARG A 209 -6.75 18.66 21.47
CA ARG A 209 -6.80 19.62 22.60
C ARG A 209 -8.20 19.52 23.22
N GLY A 210 -8.31 18.90 24.39
CA GLY A 210 -9.55 18.92 25.17
C GLY A 210 -9.91 17.64 25.95
N ALA A 211 -9.22 16.52 25.77
CA ALA A 211 -9.42 15.37 26.65
C ALA A 211 -8.68 15.61 27.97
N GLY A 212 -9.41 16.06 28.99
CA GLY A 212 -8.93 16.23 30.35
C GLY A 212 -8.34 14.93 30.89
N ALA A 213 -7.38 15.08 31.80
CA ALA A 213 -6.86 13.99 32.62
C ALA A 213 -8.03 13.28 33.31
N GLY A 214 -8.24 12.02 32.98
CA GLY A 214 -9.36 11.23 33.47
C GLY A 214 -9.39 9.85 32.83
N TRP A 215 -8.39 9.03 33.18
CA TRP A 215 -8.53 7.58 33.36
C TRP A 215 -7.73 7.22 34.61
#